data_AF-A0A936SZD7-F1
#
_entry.id   AF-A0A936SZD7-F1
#
_cell.length_a   1.000
_cell.length_b   1.000
_cell.length_c   1.000
_cell.angle_alpha   90.00
_cell.angle_beta   90.00
_cell.angle_gamma   90.00
#
_symmetry.space_group_name_H-M   'P 1'
#
loop_
_entity.id
_entity.type
_entity.pdbx_description
1 polymer ?
#
loop_
_entity_poly.entity_id
_entity_poly.type
_entity_poly.pdbx_seq_one_letter_code
_entity_poly.pdbx_strand_id
1 'polypeptide(L)'
;MPRCRTKSSGCIRARDYDDALAVAETFLHIHPENKSIRRLAALCQQRREPPTHLVPRIVALPHELETTNFDNQSKRLLDVIDGRLPIDQVIDAYANDPQDVILAMFYLHQWVQRRIIEIVTVPAQPV
;
A
#
# COMPACT_ATOMS: atom_id res chain seq x y z
N MET A 1 -14.59 24.62 38.61
CA MET A 1 -13.74 23.44 38.30
C MET A 1 -14.24 22.77 37.03
N PRO A 2 -13.54 22.86 35.88
CA PRO A 2 -13.85 22.00 34.74
C PRO A 2 -12.91 20.79 34.72
N ARG A 3 -13.50 19.59 34.59
CA ARG A 3 -12.79 18.33 34.33
C ARG A 3 -12.53 18.22 32.82
N CYS A 4 -11.26 18.27 32.40
CA CYS A 4 -10.87 17.84 31.06
C CYS A 4 -10.70 16.31 31.04
N ARG A 5 -11.56 15.60 30.30
CA ARG A 5 -11.31 14.23 29.83
C ARG A 5 -10.30 14.31 28.68
N THR A 6 -9.03 14.04 28.94
CA THR A 6 -8.07 13.78 27.86
C THR A 6 -8.22 12.34 27.40
N LYS A 7 -8.94 12.15 26.28
CA LYS A 7 -8.68 11.04 25.36
C LYS A 7 -7.26 11.26 24.80
N SER A 8 -6.25 10.67 25.42
CA SER A 8 -4.94 10.53 24.79
C SER A 8 -5.03 9.36 23.81
N SER A 9 -5.52 9.63 22.60
CA SER A 9 -5.24 8.78 21.44
C SER A 9 -3.72 8.88 21.20
N GLY A 10 -2.96 8.04 21.89
CA GLY A 10 -1.52 7.95 21.70
C GLY A 10 -1.26 7.48 20.27
N CYS A 11 -0.66 8.32 19.44
CA CYS A 11 -0.03 7.87 18.21
C CYS A 11 1.05 6.86 18.60
N ILE A 12 0.77 5.57 18.40
CA ILE A 12 1.76 4.52 18.53
C ILE A 12 2.86 4.82 17.52
N ARG A 13 4.09 5.06 17.99
CA ARG A 13 5.24 5.36 17.16
C ARG A 13 5.91 4.07 16.71
N ALA A 14 6.67 4.11 15.61
CA ALA A 14 7.45 2.96 15.13
C ALA A 14 8.34 2.35 16.24
N ARG A 15 8.93 3.20 17.09
CA ARG A 15 9.74 2.80 18.25
C ARG A 15 8.97 1.98 19.29
N ASP A 16 7.66 2.21 19.45
CA ASP A 16 6.83 1.45 20.38
C ASP A 16 6.62 0.00 19.87
N TYR A 17 6.68 -0.22 18.56
CA TYR A 17 6.66 -1.55 17.96
C TYR A 17 8.01 -2.29 18.08
N ASP A 18 9.14 -1.56 18.02
CA ASP A 18 10.47 -2.14 18.27
C ASP A 18 10.59 -2.66 19.71
N ASP A 19 10.18 -1.84 20.69
CA ASP A 19 10.21 -2.23 22.10
C ASP A 19 9.24 -3.40 22.38
N ALA A 20 8.04 -3.38 21.76
CA ALA A 20 7.08 -4.48 21.88
C ALA A 20 7.57 -5.79 21.24
N LEU A 21 8.29 -5.70 20.11
CA LEU A 21 8.87 -6.86 19.44
C LEU A 21 9.97 -7.50 20.29
N ALA A 22 10.88 -6.70 20.86
CA ALA A 22 11.95 -7.20 21.73
C ALA A 22 11.41 -7.96 22.95
N VAL A 23 10.32 -7.45 23.54
CA VAL A 23 9.61 -8.13 24.63
C VAL A 23 8.97 -9.43 24.13
N ALA A 24 8.28 -9.41 22.99
CA ALA A 24 7.65 -10.60 22.40
C ALA A 24 8.66 -11.70 22.06
N GLU A 25 9.82 -11.34 21.52
CA GLU A 25 10.93 -12.26 21.20
C GLU A 25 11.53 -12.88 22.48
N THR A 26 11.69 -12.07 23.54
CA THR A 26 12.15 -12.56 24.85
C THR A 26 11.19 -13.60 25.42
N PHE A 27 9.87 -13.35 25.36
CA PHE A 27 8.87 -14.31 25.82
C PHE A 27 8.80 -15.56 24.94
N LEU A 28 9.05 -15.46 23.64
CA LEU A 28 9.14 -16.63 22.75
C LEU A 28 10.34 -17.51 23.05
N HIS A 29 11.45 -16.93 23.53
CA HIS A 29 12.60 -17.71 23.97
C HIS A 29 12.27 -18.59 25.20
N ILE A 30 11.42 -18.09 26.08
CA ILE A 30 10.99 -18.79 27.30
C ILE A 30 9.83 -19.76 27.01
N HIS A 31 8.92 -19.39 26.11
CA HIS A 31 7.71 -20.16 25.76
C HIS A 31 7.56 -20.30 24.25
N PRO A 32 8.38 -21.15 23.60
CA PRO A 32 8.41 -21.23 22.14
C PRO A 32 7.08 -21.72 21.56
N GLU A 33 6.37 -22.65 22.19
CA GLU A 33 5.06 -23.15 21.71
C GLU A 33 3.90 -22.15 21.82
N ASN A 34 4.09 -20.98 22.45
CA ASN A 34 3.00 -20.04 22.67
C ASN A 34 2.58 -19.32 21.38
N LYS A 35 1.51 -19.84 20.75
CA LYS A 35 0.93 -19.32 19.49
C LYS A 35 0.52 -17.85 19.56
N SER A 36 0.10 -17.35 20.74
CA SER A 36 -0.33 -15.96 20.90
C SER A 36 0.85 -15.01 20.81
N ILE A 37 1.98 -15.35 21.42
CA ILE A 37 3.19 -14.53 21.41
C ILE A 37 3.83 -14.55 20.03
N ARG A 38 3.78 -15.69 19.31
CA ARG A 38 4.22 -15.75 17.90
C ARG A 38 3.41 -14.83 17.00
N ARG A 39 2.07 -14.81 17.17
CA ARG A 39 1.20 -13.89 16.41
C ARG A 39 1.49 -12.43 16.75
N LEU A 40 1.74 -12.12 18.01
CA LEU A 40 2.08 -10.76 18.45
C LEU A 40 3.42 -10.30 17.85
N ALA A 41 4.46 -11.13 17.91
CA ALA A 41 5.76 -10.84 17.31
C ALA A 41 5.64 -10.63 15.79
N ALA A 42 4.90 -11.50 15.09
CA ALA A 42 4.64 -11.35 13.66
C ALA A 42 3.91 -10.03 13.32
N LEU A 43 2.93 -9.63 14.14
CA LEU A 43 2.21 -8.36 13.97
C LEU A 43 3.12 -7.15 14.20
N CYS A 44 3.94 -7.17 15.26
CA CYS A 44 4.92 -6.11 15.52
C CYS A 44 5.95 -6.01 14.38
N GLN A 45 6.39 -7.15 13.84
CA GLN A 45 7.32 -7.20 12.71
C GLN A 45 6.69 -6.66 11.42
N GLN A 46 5.45 -7.02 11.10
CA GLN A 46 4.71 -6.45 9.96
C GLN A 46 4.47 -4.94 10.08
N ARG A 47 4.33 -4.42 11.30
CA ARG A 47 4.17 -2.98 11.56
C ARG A 47 5.50 -2.23 11.60
N ARG A 48 6.61 -2.95 11.73
CA ARG A 48 7.99 -2.43 11.68
C ARG A 48 8.51 -2.35 10.26
N GLU A 49 8.14 -3.30 9.39
CA GLU A 49 8.41 -3.18 7.96
C GLU A 49 7.76 -1.88 7.44
N PRO A 50 8.49 -1.03 6.71
CA PRO A 50 7.88 0.15 6.11
C PRO A 50 6.69 -0.31 5.26
N PRO A 51 5.52 0.35 5.35
CA PRO A 51 4.36 -0.06 4.58
C PRO A 51 4.77 -0.26 3.14
N THR A 52 4.52 -1.42 2.54
CA THR A 52 4.88 -1.59 1.13
C THR A 52 3.75 -1.02 0.28
N HIS A 53 4.11 -0.22 -0.71
CA HIS A 53 3.16 0.32 -1.69
C HIS A 53 3.27 -0.47 -2.98
N LEU A 54 2.11 -0.70 -3.58
CA LEU A 54 2.00 -1.23 -4.93
C LEU A 54 2.06 -0.05 -5.90
N VAL A 55 3.04 -0.04 -6.79
CA VAL A 55 3.23 1.03 -7.78
C VAL A 55 3.03 0.45 -9.18
N PRO A 56 2.08 0.96 -9.97
CA PRO A 56 1.92 0.54 -11.35
C PRO A 56 3.01 1.18 -12.22
N ARG A 57 3.60 0.40 -13.14
CA ARG A 57 4.58 0.87 -14.12
C ARG A 57 4.20 0.43 -15.52
N ILE A 58 4.28 1.35 -16.47
CA ILE A 58 4.08 1.03 -17.88
C ILE A 58 5.30 0.25 -18.39
N VAL A 59 5.06 -0.95 -18.90
CA VAL A 59 6.10 -1.84 -19.46
C VAL A 59 5.89 -2.11 -20.95
N ALA A 60 4.69 -1.82 -21.47
CA ALA A 60 4.42 -1.87 -22.89
C ALA A 60 5.36 -0.93 -23.66
N LEU A 61 5.81 -1.40 -24.82
CA LEU A 61 6.59 -0.61 -25.76
C LEU A 61 5.69 0.46 -26.42
N PRO A 62 6.25 1.60 -26.88
CA PRO A 62 5.46 2.69 -27.46
C PRO A 62 4.50 2.24 -28.59
N HIS A 63 4.95 1.33 -29.46
CA HIS A 63 4.12 0.81 -30.56
C HIS A 63 2.96 -0.10 -30.08
N GLU A 64 3.11 -0.77 -28.94
CA GLU A 64 2.03 -1.57 -28.32
C GLU A 64 0.95 -0.66 -27.73
N LEU A 65 1.35 0.51 -27.20
CA LEU A 65 0.41 1.52 -26.73
C LEU A 65 -0.35 2.18 -27.89
N GLU A 66 0.33 2.43 -29.02
CA GLU A 66 -0.30 3.01 -30.22
C GLU A 66 -1.33 2.08 -30.87
N THR A 67 -1.08 0.77 -30.83
CA THR A 67 -1.98 -0.25 -31.42
C THR A 67 -3.11 -0.65 -30.48
N THR A 68 -3.00 -0.34 -29.18
CA THR A 68 -4.05 -0.60 -28.21
C THR A 68 -5.11 0.51 -28.28
N ASN A 69 -6.36 0.13 -28.54
CA ASN A 69 -7.46 1.09 -28.59
C ASN A 69 -7.86 1.51 -27.17
N PHE A 70 -7.28 2.61 -26.70
CA PHE A 70 -7.62 3.25 -25.43
C PHE A 70 -8.77 4.24 -25.61
N ASP A 71 -9.83 4.08 -24.83
CA ASP A 71 -10.86 5.11 -24.69
C ASP A 71 -10.31 6.33 -23.91
N ASN A 72 -11.05 7.44 -23.93
CA ASN A 72 -10.60 8.69 -23.31
C ASN A 72 -10.33 8.58 -21.80
N GLN A 73 -11.10 7.74 -21.10
CA GLN A 73 -10.94 7.55 -19.65
C GLN A 73 -9.67 6.75 -19.35
N SER A 74 -9.47 5.67 -20.09
CA SER A 74 -8.28 4.84 -20.01
C SER A 74 -7.00 5.62 -20.39
N LYS A 75 -7.06 6.54 -21.36
CA LYS A 75 -5.93 7.46 -21.66
C LYS A 75 -5.62 8.38 -20.49
N ARG A 76 -6.64 9.00 -19.90
CA ARG A 76 -6.47 9.88 -18.73
C ARG A 76 -5.81 9.14 -17.56
N LEU A 77 -6.17 7.87 -17.33
CA LEU A 77 -5.54 7.05 -16.29
C LEU A 77 -4.09 6.70 -16.64
N LEU A 78 -3.78 6.39 -17.90
CA LEU A 78 -2.40 6.17 -18.37
C LEU A 78 -1.51 7.38 -18.10
N ASP A 79 -2.02 8.59 -18.36
CA ASP A 79 -1.28 9.85 -18.13
C ASP A 79 -0.92 10.09 -16.65
N VAL A 80 -1.67 9.47 -15.73
CA VAL A 80 -1.42 9.55 -14.27
C VAL A 80 -0.33 8.56 -13.83
N ILE A 81 -0.15 7.45 -14.55
CA ILE A 81 0.82 6.41 -14.20
C ILE A 81 2.22 6.87 -14.61
N ASP A 82 2.94 7.47 -13.65
CA ASP A 82 4.32 7.95 -13.82
C ASP A 82 5.39 6.93 -13.35
N GLY A 83 4.94 5.78 -12.83
CA GLY A 83 5.81 4.72 -12.30
C GLY A 83 6.38 4.97 -10.90
N ARG A 84 5.91 6.03 -10.23
CA ARG A 84 6.34 6.44 -8.88
C ARG A 84 5.20 6.44 -7.88
N LEU A 85 4.00 6.83 -8.32
CA LEU A 85 2.85 6.92 -7.43
C LEU A 85 2.30 5.54 -7.06
N PRO A 86 1.97 5.30 -5.77
CA PRO A 86 1.18 4.15 -5.34
C PRO A 86 -0.19 4.07 -6.04
N ILE A 87 -0.74 2.85 -6.19
CA ILE A 87 -2.04 2.60 -6.83
C ILE A 87 -3.15 3.47 -6.23
N ASP A 88 -3.20 3.61 -4.91
CA ASP A 88 -4.15 4.47 -4.20
C ASP A 88 -4.04 5.93 -4.64
N GLN A 89 -2.82 6.47 -4.75
CA GLN A 89 -2.59 7.84 -5.20
C GLN A 89 -2.89 8.03 -6.69
N VAL A 90 -2.63 7.02 -7.52
CA VAL A 90 -3.01 7.03 -8.95
C VAL A 90 -4.52 7.10 -9.10
N ILE A 91 -5.26 6.31 -8.31
CA ILE A 91 -6.72 6.33 -8.31
C ILE A 91 -7.24 7.68 -7.82
N ASP A 92 -6.71 8.19 -6.71
CA ASP A 92 -7.12 9.48 -6.14
C ASP A 92 -6.87 10.65 -7.11
N ALA A 93 -5.77 10.61 -7.87
CA ALA A 93 -5.47 11.61 -8.89
C ALA A 93 -6.34 11.49 -10.15
N TYR A 94 -6.82 10.28 -10.46
CA TYR A 94 -7.67 10.03 -11.63
C TYR A 94 -9.16 10.26 -11.34
N ALA A 95 -9.66 9.83 -10.18
CA ALA A 95 -11.08 9.68 -9.91
C ALA A 95 -11.69 10.94 -9.29
N ASN A 96 -12.82 11.40 -9.86
CA ASN A 96 -13.60 12.49 -9.27
C ASN A 96 -14.82 11.98 -8.49
N ASP A 97 -15.22 10.73 -8.73
CA ASP A 97 -16.36 10.08 -8.11
C ASP A 97 -16.13 8.58 -7.90
N PRO A 98 -16.99 7.88 -7.13
CA PRO A 98 -16.81 6.46 -6.85
C PRO A 98 -16.88 5.53 -8.07
N GLN A 99 -17.54 5.93 -9.17
CA GLN A 99 -17.61 5.12 -10.39
C GLN A 99 -16.26 5.13 -11.10
N ASP A 100 -15.58 6.28 -11.12
CA ASP A 100 -14.22 6.40 -11.65
C ASP A 100 -13.25 5.46 -10.91
N VAL A 101 -13.38 5.29 -9.60
CA VAL A 101 -12.53 4.37 -8.81
C VAL A 101 -12.68 2.93 -9.32
N ILE A 102 -13.92 2.47 -9.51
CA ILE A 102 -14.21 1.11 -10.00
C ILE A 102 -13.64 0.94 -11.41
N LEU A 103 -13.84 1.96 -12.26
CA LEU A 103 -13.36 1.94 -13.63
C LEU A 103 -11.82 1.92 -13.71
N ALA A 104 -11.14 2.70 -12.87
CA ALA A 104 -9.69 2.69 -12.77
C ALA A 104 -9.15 1.34 -12.34
N MET A 105 -9.75 0.72 -11.32
CA MET A 105 -9.40 -0.63 -10.87
C MET A 105 -9.59 -1.66 -11.99
N PHE A 106 -10.66 -1.54 -12.76
CA PHE A 106 -10.92 -2.40 -13.90
C PHE A 106 -9.84 -2.25 -14.99
N TYR A 107 -9.49 -1.02 -15.38
CA TYR A 107 -8.43 -0.78 -16.36
C TYR A 107 -7.06 -1.29 -15.90
N LEU A 108 -6.67 -0.97 -14.66
CA LEU A 108 -5.40 -1.46 -14.08
C LEU A 108 -5.34 -2.99 -14.12
N HIS A 109 -6.43 -3.67 -13.74
CA HIS A 109 -6.50 -5.13 -13.80
C HIS A 109 -6.34 -5.67 -15.23
N GLN A 110 -7.07 -5.10 -16.19
CA GLN A 110 -6.96 -5.51 -17.60
C GLN A 110 -5.56 -5.28 -18.17
N TRP A 111 -4.92 -4.16 -17.82
CA TRP A 111 -3.59 -3.82 -18.31
C TRP A 111 -2.50 -4.71 -17.72
N VAL A 112 -2.64 -5.14 -16.46
CA VAL A 112 -1.76 -6.17 -15.88
C VAL A 112 -1.89 -7.48 -16.66
N GLN A 113 -3.12 -7.93 -16.94
CA GLN A 113 -3.35 -9.16 -17.71
C GLN A 113 -2.79 -9.09 -19.13
N ARG A 114 -2.87 -7.91 -19.77
CA ARG A 114 -2.35 -7.66 -21.12
C ARG A 114 -0.86 -7.30 -21.14
N ARG A 115 -0.17 -7.30 -20.00
CA ARG A 115 1.24 -6.89 -19.86
C ARG A 115 1.52 -5.47 -20.36
N ILE A 116 0.53 -4.58 -20.28
CA ILE A 116 0.72 -3.15 -20.56
C ILE A 116 1.39 -2.47 -19.36
N ILE A 117 0.98 -2.86 -18.15
CA ILE A 117 1.59 -2.43 -16.91
C ILE A 117 2.04 -3.63 -16.07
N GLU A 118 3.00 -3.39 -15.18
CA GLU A 118 3.33 -4.28 -14.08
C GLU A 118 3.07 -3.58 -12.74
N ILE A 119 2.83 -4.35 -11.68
CA ILE A 119 2.72 -3.81 -10.32
C ILE A 119 3.98 -4.19 -9.55
N VAL A 120 4.74 -3.17 -9.16
CA VAL A 120 5.97 -3.33 -8.39
C VAL A 120 5.70 -2.99 -6.94
N THR A 121 6.14 -3.86 -6.04
CA THR A 121 6.13 -3.58 -4.60
C THR A 121 7.35 -2.74 -4.24
N VAL A 122 7.13 -1.53 -3.74
CA VAL A 122 8.19 -0.65 -3.22
C VAL A 122 7.99 -0.40 -1.73
N PRO A 123 9.08 -0.30 -0.95
CA PRO A 123 8.98 0.12 0.45
C PRO A 123 8.49 1.56 0.52
N ALA A 124 7.53 1.86 1.40
CA ALA A 124 7.16 3.23 1.72
C ALA A 124 8.39 3.97 2.20
N GLN A 125 8.75 5.03 1.48
CA GLN A 125 9.72 5.95 2.03
C GLN A 125 9.07 6.68 3.21
N PRO A 126 9.77 6.79 4.35
CA PRO A 126 9.29 7.59 5.46
C PRO A 126 9.18 9.05 4.99
N VAL A 127 7.97 9.61 5.08
CA VAL A 127 7.69 11.05 4.90
C VAL A 127 8.25 11.83 6.08
#